data_AF-A0A8T2KKZ4-F1
#
_entry.id   AF-A0A8T2KKZ4-F1
#
_cell.length_a   1.000
_cell.length_b   1.000
_cell.length_c   1.000
_cell.angle_alpha   90.00
_cell.angle_beta   90.00
_cell.angle_gamma   90.00
#
_symmetry.space_group_name_H-M   'P 1'
#
loop_
_entity.id
_entity.type
_entity.pdbx_description
1 polymer ?
#
loop_
_entity_poly.entity_id
_entity_poly.type
_entity_poly.pdbx_seq_one_letter_code
_entity_poly.pdbx_strand_id
1 'polypeptide(L)'
;VATSKKNACVSLVFSFLYKVVQVFSEYFKELEEESIRDNFVIIYELLDELMDFGYPQTTDSKILQEYITQEGHKLETGAPRPPATVTNAVSWRSEGIKYRKNEVFLDVIESVNLLVSANGNVLRSEIVGSIKMRVFLSGMPELRLGLNDKVLFENTGRGKSKSVELEDVKFHQCVRLSRFENDRTISFIPPDGEFELMSYRLNTHVS
;
A
#
# COMPACT_ATOMS: atom_id res chain seq x y z
N VAL A 1 -6.87 -16.52 13.56
CA VAL A 1 -8.36 -16.66 13.48
C VAL A 1 -8.99 -15.49 14.21
N ALA A 2 -10.03 -14.87 13.65
CA ALA A 2 -10.80 -13.82 14.32
C ALA A 2 -12.21 -14.33 14.64
N THR A 3 -12.68 -14.14 15.87
CA THR A 3 -13.99 -14.63 16.33
C THR A 3 -14.89 -13.46 16.73
N SER A 4 -16.16 -13.46 16.31
CA SER A 4 -17.16 -12.49 16.75
C SER A 4 -18.50 -13.18 17.01
N LYS A 5 -19.23 -12.67 18.01
CA LYS A 5 -20.61 -13.08 18.33
C LYS A 5 -21.68 -12.10 17.83
N LYS A 6 -21.25 -11.00 17.18
CA LYS A 6 -22.13 -9.96 16.63
C LYS A 6 -22.09 -10.01 15.10
N ASN A 7 -23.00 -9.27 14.47
CA ASN A 7 -22.92 -9.00 13.02
C ASN A 7 -21.75 -8.06 12.73
N ALA A 8 -20.53 -8.61 12.71
CA ALA A 8 -19.30 -7.86 12.46
C ALA A 8 -19.12 -7.59 10.96
N CYS A 9 -18.37 -6.53 10.65
CA CYS A 9 -17.99 -6.22 9.27
C CYS A 9 -16.96 -7.26 8.76
N VAL A 10 -17.42 -8.25 7.99
CA VAL A 10 -16.61 -9.38 7.54
C VAL A 10 -15.45 -8.93 6.64
N SER A 11 -15.68 -7.95 5.75
CA SER A 11 -14.62 -7.41 4.90
C SER A 11 -13.51 -6.74 5.70
N LEU A 12 -13.87 -5.96 6.73
CA LEU A 12 -12.90 -5.35 7.65
C LEU A 12 -12.05 -6.43 8.34
N VAL A 13 -12.68 -7.51 8.82
CA VAL A 13 -11.96 -8.61 9.48
C VAL A 13 -10.95 -9.25 8.54
N PHE A 14 -11.32 -9.60 7.31
CA PHE A 14 -10.38 -10.21 6.37
C PHE A 14 -9.28 -9.25 5.93
N SER A 15 -9.61 -7.99 5.61
CA SER A 15 -8.60 -6.97 5.27
C SER A 15 -7.61 -6.78 6.42
N PHE A 16 -8.09 -6.74 7.66
CA PHE A 16 -7.24 -6.64 8.83
C PHE A 16 -6.36 -7.88 9.01
N LEU A 17 -6.89 -9.10 8.84
CA LEU A 17 -6.08 -10.32 8.94
C LEU A 17 -4.94 -10.36 7.92
N TYR A 18 -5.19 -9.98 6.67
CA TYR A 18 -4.13 -9.84 5.67
C TYR A 18 -3.13 -8.74 6.04
N LYS A 19 -3.60 -7.63 6.61
CA LYS A 19 -2.73 -6.55 7.07
C LYS A 19 -1.85 -6.98 8.26
N VAL A 20 -2.37 -7.76 9.20
CA VAL A 20 -1.58 -8.35 10.30
C VAL A 20 -0.48 -9.26 9.74
N VAL A 21 -0.82 -10.13 8.77
CA VAL A 21 0.18 -10.97 8.10
C VAL A 21 1.24 -10.12 7.42
N GLN A 22 0.85 -9.05 6.71
CA GLN A 22 1.80 -8.13 6.09
C GLN A 22 2.73 -7.48 7.12
N VAL A 23 2.19 -6.91 8.20
CA VAL A 23 2.97 -6.27 9.27
C VAL A 23 3.95 -7.26 9.87
N PHE A 24 3.50 -8.48 10.21
CA PHE A 24 4.38 -9.51 10.77
C PHE A 24 5.48 -9.94 9.79
N SER A 25 5.17 -10.10 8.50
CA SER A 25 6.18 -10.40 7.48
C SER A 25 7.21 -9.26 7.34
N GLU A 26 6.79 -8.00 7.49
CA GLU A 26 7.70 -6.85 7.44
C GLU A 26 8.58 -6.72 8.69
N TYR A 27 8.11 -7.18 9.86
CA TYR A 27 8.91 -7.26 11.09
C TYR A 27 9.85 -8.46 11.12
N PHE A 28 9.38 -9.65 10.74
CA PHE A 28 10.10 -10.91 10.96
C PHE A 28 10.74 -11.49 9.71
N LYS A 29 10.51 -10.90 8.52
CA LYS A 29 10.88 -11.39 7.18
C LYS A 29 10.14 -12.67 6.77
N GLU A 30 10.16 -13.69 7.62
CA GLU A 30 9.43 -14.95 7.47
C GLU A 30 8.46 -15.13 8.64
N LEU A 31 7.21 -15.49 8.33
CA LEU A 31 6.15 -15.67 9.32
C LEU A 31 5.86 -17.17 9.50
N GLU A 32 6.56 -17.79 10.44
CA GLU A 32 6.46 -19.22 10.75
C GLU A 32 6.23 -19.44 12.25
N GLU A 33 6.06 -20.71 12.67
CA GLU A 33 5.83 -21.06 14.07
C GLU A 33 6.98 -20.61 14.99
N GLU A 34 8.21 -20.72 14.52
CA GLU A 34 9.40 -20.23 15.24
C GLU A 34 9.37 -18.70 15.41
N SER A 35 9.03 -17.95 14.35
CA SER A 35 8.87 -16.49 14.41
C SER A 35 7.88 -16.08 15.49
N ILE A 36 6.79 -16.82 15.69
CA ILE A 36 5.81 -16.53 16.75
C ILE A 36 6.35 -16.83 18.14
N ARG A 37 7.00 -17.99 18.33
CA ARG A 37 7.51 -18.42 19.64
C ARG A 37 8.63 -17.53 20.14
N ASP A 38 9.53 -17.11 19.26
CA ASP A 38 10.72 -16.34 19.64
C ASP A 38 10.41 -14.85 19.82
N ASN A 39 9.33 -14.34 19.19
CA ASN A 39 8.97 -12.92 19.19
C ASN A 39 7.64 -12.63 19.91
N PHE A 40 7.20 -13.49 20.84
CA PHE A 40 5.88 -13.35 21.46
C PHE A 40 5.66 -12.00 22.16
N VAL A 41 6.70 -11.41 22.76
CA VAL A 41 6.60 -10.10 23.44
C VAL A 41 6.20 -9.00 22.45
N ILE A 42 6.95 -8.83 21.37
CA ILE A 42 6.67 -7.82 20.35
C ILE A 42 5.37 -8.12 19.61
N ILE A 43 4.98 -9.39 19.45
CA ILE A 43 3.68 -9.75 18.87
C ILE A 43 2.53 -9.26 19.76
N TYR A 44 2.63 -9.39 21.08
CA TYR A 44 1.61 -8.85 21.99
C TYR A 44 1.53 -7.32 21.92
N GLU A 45 2.67 -6.63 21.86
CA GLU A 45 2.71 -5.17 21.69
C GLU A 45 2.09 -4.74 20.36
N LEU A 46 2.43 -5.43 19.26
CA LEU A 46 1.85 -5.17 17.96
C LEU A 46 0.34 -5.41 17.96
N LEU A 47 -0.14 -6.50 18.56
CA LEU A 47 -1.58 -6.79 18.58
C LEU A 47 -2.37 -5.75 19.37
N ASP A 48 -1.82 -5.25 20.47
CA ASP A 48 -2.41 -4.17 21.29
C ASP A 48 -2.49 -2.85 20.51
N GLU A 49 -1.44 -2.51 19.76
CA GLU A 49 -1.39 -1.27 18.98
C GLU A 49 -2.18 -1.36 17.66
N LEU A 50 -2.23 -2.53 17.02
CA LEU A 50 -2.89 -2.73 15.73
C LEU A 50 -4.42 -2.62 15.85
N MET A 51 -5.00 -2.99 16.99
CA MET A 51 -6.44 -3.07 17.17
C MET A 51 -6.86 -2.84 18.63
N ASP A 52 -7.75 -1.87 18.82
CA ASP A 52 -8.44 -1.66 20.08
C ASP A 52 -9.93 -1.99 19.94
N PHE A 53 -10.45 -2.83 20.84
CA PHE A 53 -11.86 -3.23 20.93
C PHE A 53 -12.49 -3.72 19.60
N GLY A 54 -11.69 -4.34 18.71
CA GLY A 54 -12.14 -4.82 17.41
C GLY A 54 -12.09 -3.78 16.28
N TYR A 55 -11.60 -2.57 16.57
CA TYR A 55 -11.38 -1.50 15.60
C TYR A 55 -9.88 -1.40 15.29
N PRO A 56 -9.46 -1.68 14.04
CA PRO A 56 -8.07 -1.45 13.64
C PRO A 56 -7.65 0.01 13.85
N GLN A 57 -6.48 0.21 14.44
CA GLN A 57 -5.89 1.53 14.71
C GLN A 57 -4.69 1.75 13.76
N THR A 58 -3.47 1.81 14.28
CA THR A 58 -2.25 2.02 13.51
C THR A 58 -1.80 0.71 12.86
N THR A 59 -1.87 0.61 11.53
CA THR A 59 -1.46 -0.62 10.82
C THR A 59 -0.27 -0.45 9.89
N ASP A 60 0.31 0.75 9.80
CA ASP A 60 1.47 1.01 8.96
C ASP A 60 2.77 0.62 9.69
N SER A 61 3.33 -0.53 9.32
CA SER A 61 4.53 -1.13 9.93
C SER A 61 5.71 -0.16 10.07
N LYS A 62 5.99 0.64 9.03
CA LYS A 62 7.09 1.61 9.03
C LYS A 62 6.94 2.66 10.12
N ILE A 63 5.69 3.01 10.46
CA ILE A 63 5.39 3.94 11.54
C ILE A 63 5.43 3.21 12.89
N LEU A 64 4.86 2.00 12.95
CA LEU A 64 4.94 1.16 14.14
C LEU A 64 6.40 0.90 14.57
N GLN A 65 7.30 0.69 13.62
CA GLN A 65 8.73 0.43 13.86
C GLN A 65 9.47 1.59 14.52
N GLU A 66 8.90 2.80 14.53
CA GLU A 66 9.50 3.96 15.21
C GLU A 66 9.38 3.88 16.74
N TYR A 67 8.40 3.12 17.27
CA TYR A 67 8.13 3.04 18.71
C TYR A 67 7.86 1.63 19.25
N ILE A 68 7.60 0.65 18.38
CA ILE A 68 7.57 -0.79 18.71
C ILE A 68 8.79 -1.43 18.05
N THR A 69 9.87 -1.57 18.83
CA THR A 69 11.18 -1.98 18.33
C THR A 69 11.54 -3.40 18.79
N GLN A 70 12.29 -4.13 17.96
CA GLN A 70 12.84 -5.44 18.33
C GLN A 70 14.07 -5.34 19.24
N GLU A 71 14.72 -4.17 19.29
CA GLU A 71 15.89 -3.94 20.13
C GLU A 71 15.46 -3.55 21.55
N GLY A 72 15.94 -4.30 22.54
CA GLY A 72 15.64 -4.02 23.95
C GLY A 72 16.14 -2.63 24.37
N HIS A 73 15.20 -1.75 24.75
CA HIS A 73 15.55 -0.47 25.32
C HIS A 73 16.19 -0.65 26.71
N LYS A 74 17.39 -0.08 26.91
CA LYS A 74 17.87 0.18 28.28
C LYS A 74 16.87 1.10 28.96
N LEU A 75 16.36 0.69 30.13
CA LEU A 75 15.36 1.36 30.98
C LEU A 75 15.67 2.83 31.39
N GLU A 76 16.78 3.42 30.92
CA GLU A 76 17.21 4.78 31.29
C GLU A 76 16.48 5.89 30.51
N THR A 77 15.91 5.57 29.36
CA THR A 77 15.00 6.45 28.60
C THR A 77 13.66 5.73 28.50
N GLY A 78 12.61 6.28 29.12
CA GLY A 78 11.27 5.70 29.08
C GLY A 78 10.79 5.38 27.66
N ALA A 79 9.74 4.55 27.55
CA ALA A 79 9.20 4.10 26.27
C ALA A 79 9.07 5.27 25.26
N PRO A 80 9.51 5.08 24.00
CA PRO A 80 9.43 6.12 22.99
C PRO A 80 7.99 6.62 22.87
N ARG A 81 7.83 7.95 22.84
CA ARG A 81 6.50 8.55 22.64
C ARG A 81 6.02 8.21 21.23
N PRO A 82 4.71 7.91 21.04
CA PRO A 82 4.16 7.70 19.71
C PRO A 82 4.49 8.88 18.78
N PRO A 83 4.92 8.61 17.53
CA PRO A 83 5.17 9.65 16.54
C PRO A 83 3.90 10.46 16.27
N ALA A 84 4.05 11.77 16.03
CA ALA A 84 2.93 12.62 15.64
C ALA A 84 2.22 12.10 14.36
N THR A 85 2.96 11.37 13.51
CA THR A 85 2.46 10.69 12.31
C THR A 85 1.26 9.78 12.60
N VAL A 86 1.22 9.13 13.77
CA VAL A 86 0.09 8.28 14.19
C VAL A 86 -1.23 9.07 14.28
N THR A 87 -1.16 10.35 14.64
CA THR A 87 -2.32 11.24 14.81
C THR A 87 -2.54 12.21 13.65
N ASN A 88 -1.62 12.26 12.69
CA ASN A 88 -1.66 13.20 11.58
C ASN A 88 -2.54 12.68 10.43
N ALA A 89 -3.05 13.61 9.61
CA ALA A 89 -3.79 13.27 8.39
C ALA A 89 -2.94 12.52 7.35
N VAL A 90 -1.61 12.64 7.45
CA VAL A 90 -0.64 11.83 6.69
C VAL A 90 -0.05 10.81 7.65
N SER A 91 -0.65 9.62 7.69
CA SER A 91 -0.31 8.55 8.65
C SER A 91 0.75 7.57 8.14
N TRP A 92 1.26 7.76 6.93
CA TRP A 92 2.15 6.81 6.25
C TRP A 92 3.55 7.37 5.96
N ARG A 93 3.85 8.59 6.41
CA ARG A 93 5.16 9.23 6.22
C ARG A 93 5.48 10.18 7.37
N SER A 94 6.57 9.90 8.08
CA SER A 94 7.07 10.75 9.15
C SER A 94 7.84 11.95 8.64
N GLU A 95 7.80 13.03 9.42
CA GLU A 95 8.58 14.24 9.14
C GLU A 95 10.08 14.01 9.41
N GLY A 96 10.93 14.85 8.82
CA GLY A 96 12.37 14.84 9.12
C GLY A 96 13.21 13.80 8.38
N ILE A 97 12.60 12.95 7.52
CA ILE A 97 13.31 12.03 6.64
C ILE A 97 14.33 12.79 5.77
N LYS A 98 15.58 12.32 5.73
CA LYS A 98 16.65 12.95 4.96
C LYS A 98 17.47 11.91 4.22
N TYR A 99 17.62 12.11 2.91
CA TYR A 99 18.50 11.34 2.06
C TYR A 99 19.61 12.23 1.50
N ARG A 100 20.82 11.66 1.36
CA ARG A 100 21.94 12.38 0.70
C ARG A 100 21.65 12.64 -0.78
N LYS A 101 20.95 11.72 -1.42
CA LYS A 101 20.52 11.79 -2.81
C LYS A 101 19.04 11.46 -2.88
N ASN A 102 18.27 12.36 -3.48
CA ASN A 102 16.83 12.19 -3.64
C ASN A 102 16.57 11.40 -4.92
N GLU A 103 16.01 10.20 -4.81
CA GLU A 103 15.77 9.30 -5.94
C GLU A 103 14.39 8.64 -5.81
N VAL A 104 13.77 8.38 -6.97
CA VAL A 104 12.50 7.65 -7.06
C VAL A 104 12.65 6.62 -8.17
N PHE A 105 12.35 5.37 -7.84
CA PHE A 105 12.27 4.28 -8.81
C PHE A 105 10.81 3.86 -8.97
N LEU A 106 10.40 3.60 -10.21
CA LEU A 106 9.05 3.16 -10.54
C LEU A 106 9.17 1.87 -11.35
N ASP A 107 8.55 0.81 -10.85
CA ASP A 107 8.45 -0.48 -11.52
C ASP A 107 6.99 -0.68 -11.97
N VAL A 108 6.78 -0.73 -13.28
CA VAL A 108 5.48 -1.03 -13.89
C VAL A 108 5.47 -2.50 -14.24
N ILE A 109 4.67 -3.27 -13.51
CA ILE A 109 4.63 -4.73 -13.60
C ILE A 109 3.26 -5.14 -14.12
N GLU A 110 3.22 -5.84 -15.24
CA GLU A 110 1.99 -6.32 -15.87
C GLU A 110 1.93 -7.85 -15.88
N SER A 111 0.83 -8.40 -15.38
CA SER A 111 0.52 -9.83 -15.45
C SER A 111 -0.57 -10.05 -16.49
N VAL A 112 -0.28 -10.90 -17.47
CA VAL A 112 -1.23 -11.27 -18.53
C VAL A 112 -1.99 -12.53 -18.10
N ASN A 113 -3.28 -12.39 -17.85
CA ASN A 113 -4.17 -13.52 -17.56
C ASN A 113 -4.85 -13.94 -18.85
N LEU A 114 -4.55 -15.15 -19.34
CA LEU A 114 -5.11 -15.70 -20.58
C LEU A 114 -5.78 -17.05 -20.32
N LEU A 115 -7.02 -17.20 -20.79
CA LEU A 115 -7.75 -18.46 -20.81
C LEU A 115 -8.09 -18.82 -22.26
N VAL A 116 -7.58 -19.94 -22.74
CA VAL A 116 -7.80 -20.43 -24.11
C VAL A 116 -8.56 -21.75 -24.06
N SER A 117 -9.60 -21.86 -24.89
CA SER A 117 -10.35 -23.10 -25.06
C SER A 117 -9.52 -24.15 -25.83
N ALA A 118 -9.91 -25.42 -25.75
CA ALA A 118 -9.26 -26.49 -26.53
C ALA A 118 -9.33 -26.26 -28.06
N ASN A 119 -10.29 -25.46 -28.52
CA ASN A 119 -10.45 -25.09 -29.93
C ASN A 119 -9.51 -23.94 -30.37
N GLY A 120 -8.69 -23.40 -29.46
CA GLY A 120 -7.82 -22.25 -29.73
C GLY A 120 -8.47 -20.88 -29.55
N ASN A 121 -9.77 -20.81 -29.23
CA ASN A 121 -10.45 -19.53 -28.99
C ASN A 121 -10.08 -18.97 -27.62
N VAL A 122 -9.73 -17.68 -27.56
CA VAL A 122 -9.49 -16.95 -26.31
C VAL A 122 -10.83 -16.69 -25.62
N LEU A 123 -10.99 -17.24 -24.41
CA LEU A 123 -12.19 -17.09 -23.57
C LEU A 123 -12.09 -15.89 -22.62
N ARG A 124 -10.89 -15.59 -22.12
CA ARG A 124 -10.61 -14.44 -21.26
C ARG A 124 -9.19 -13.96 -21.51
N SER A 125 -9.03 -12.65 -21.63
CA SER A 125 -7.73 -12.00 -21.72
C SER A 125 -7.77 -10.65 -21.03
N GLU A 126 -7.05 -10.54 -19.92
CA GLU A 126 -6.95 -9.31 -19.14
C GLU A 126 -5.50 -9.08 -18.73
N ILE A 127 -5.13 -7.81 -18.58
CA ILE A 127 -3.89 -7.42 -17.93
C ILE A 127 -4.25 -6.87 -16.56
N VAL A 128 -3.58 -7.42 -15.54
CA VAL A 128 -3.55 -6.86 -14.20
C VAL A 128 -2.17 -6.23 -14.01
N GLY A 129 -2.15 -4.90 -13.96
CA GLY A 129 -0.95 -4.11 -13.77
C GLY A 129 -0.81 -3.60 -12.34
N SER A 130 0.43 -3.38 -11.92
CA SER A 130 0.79 -2.79 -10.63
C SER A 130 1.95 -1.82 -10.84
N ILE A 131 1.85 -0.64 -10.23
CA ILE A 131 2.93 0.34 -10.18
C ILE A 131 3.51 0.32 -8.77
N LYS A 132 4.69 -0.29 -8.65
CA LYS A 132 5.47 -0.28 -7.41
C LYS A 132 6.46 0.87 -7.44
N MET A 133 6.64 1.52 -6.30
CA MET A 133 7.55 2.64 -6.16
C MET A 133 8.56 2.35 -5.05
N ARG A 134 9.79 2.81 -5.27
CA ARG A 134 10.81 2.93 -4.22
C ARG A 134 11.20 4.39 -4.10
N VAL A 135 10.82 5.02 -3.00
CA VAL A 135 10.94 6.47 -2.79
C VAL A 135 12.00 6.74 -1.74
N PHE A 136 13.08 7.39 -2.15
CA PHE A 136 14.16 7.84 -1.28
C PHE A 136 14.23 9.36 -1.36
N LEU A 137 13.27 10.04 -0.75
CA LEU A 137 13.11 11.49 -0.81
C LEU A 137 13.18 12.12 0.58
N SER A 138 13.75 13.31 0.66
CA SER A 138 13.84 14.08 1.91
C SER A 138 12.58 14.91 2.15
N GLY A 139 12.19 15.08 3.42
CA GLY A 139 11.04 15.89 3.85
C GLY A 139 9.68 15.26 3.52
N MET A 140 8.69 16.11 3.24
CA MET A 140 7.31 15.73 2.91
C MET A 140 6.97 16.14 1.46
N PRO A 141 7.50 15.43 0.46
CA PRO A 141 7.30 15.81 -0.94
C PRO A 141 5.88 15.47 -1.42
N GLU A 142 5.27 16.34 -2.22
CA GLU A 142 4.06 16.04 -2.97
C GLU A 142 4.44 15.64 -4.40
N LEU A 143 4.11 14.41 -4.79
CA LEU A 143 4.36 13.85 -6.12
C LEU A 143 3.07 13.91 -6.95
N ARG A 144 3.24 14.08 -8.26
CA ARG A 144 2.18 13.95 -9.25
C ARG A 144 2.63 13.00 -10.34
N LEU A 145 1.83 11.97 -10.60
CA LEU A 145 2.06 11.01 -11.68
C LEU A 145 1.03 11.26 -12.79
N GLY A 146 1.53 11.44 -14.01
CA GLY A 146 0.73 11.51 -15.22
C GLY A 146 0.86 10.21 -15.99
N LEU A 147 -0.27 9.53 -16.24
CA LEU A 147 -0.34 8.39 -17.15
C LEU A 147 -0.95 8.85 -18.48
N ASN A 148 -0.71 8.09 -19.54
CA ASN A 148 -1.40 8.27 -20.83
C ASN A 148 -2.83 7.72 -20.78
N ASP A 149 -3.57 8.10 -19.74
CA ASP A 149 -4.97 7.73 -19.55
C ASP A 149 -5.82 8.30 -20.69
N LYS A 150 -6.59 7.43 -21.35
CA LYS A 150 -7.47 7.79 -22.46
C LYS A 150 -8.44 8.90 -22.07
N VAL A 151 -9.01 8.85 -20.86
CA VAL A 151 -9.95 9.87 -20.38
C VAL A 151 -9.25 11.23 -20.25
N LEU A 152 -8.03 11.25 -19.72
CA LEU A 152 -7.25 12.47 -19.56
C LEU A 152 -6.85 13.06 -20.93
N PHE A 153 -6.46 12.21 -21.88
CA PHE A 153 -6.13 12.64 -23.24
C PHE A 153 -7.34 13.10 -24.06
N GLU A 154 -8.52 12.51 -23.88
CA GLU A 154 -9.77 13.01 -24.47
C GLU A 154 -10.12 14.40 -23.92
N ASN A 155 -10.05 14.60 -22.60
CA ASN A 155 -10.31 15.88 -21.95
C ASN A 155 -9.33 16.99 -22.37
N THR A 156 -8.09 16.63 -22.74
CA THR A 156 -7.04 17.58 -23.14
C THR A 156 -6.95 17.74 -24.67
N GLY A 157 -7.88 17.17 -25.45
CA GLY A 157 -7.89 17.27 -26.92
C GLY A 157 -6.78 16.49 -27.63
N ARG A 158 -6.14 15.53 -26.94
CA ARG A 158 -5.05 14.66 -27.45
C ARG A 158 -5.52 13.25 -27.83
N GLY A 159 -6.82 13.04 -28.05
CA GLY A 159 -7.42 11.71 -28.31
C GLY A 159 -6.89 10.94 -29.53
N LYS A 160 -6.06 11.54 -30.39
CA LYS A 160 -5.37 10.84 -31.50
C LYS A 160 -4.06 10.16 -31.09
N SER A 161 -3.58 10.39 -29.87
CA SER A 161 -2.34 9.80 -29.35
C SER A 161 -2.61 8.45 -28.67
N LYS A 162 -1.60 7.57 -28.63
CA LYS A 162 -1.71 6.24 -28.02
C LYS A 162 -2.04 6.38 -26.53
N SER A 163 -3.23 5.97 -26.14
CA SER A 163 -3.74 5.98 -24.77
C SER A 163 -3.98 4.57 -24.24
N VAL A 164 -4.04 4.45 -22.91
CA VAL A 164 -4.46 3.24 -22.21
C VAL A 164 -5.84 3.49 -21.60
N GLU A 165 -6.76 2.58 -21.85
CA GLU A 165 -8.08 2.57 -21.22
C GLU A 165 -8.02 1.65 -20.00
N LEU A 166 -8.04 2.26 -18.82
CA LEU A 166 -8.00 1.55 -17.55
C LEU A 166 -9.45 1.27 -17.11
N GLU A 167 -9.83 0.00 -17.00
CA GLU A 167 -11.20 -0.38 -16.60
C GLU A 167 -11.43 -0.18 -15.10
N ASP A 168 -10.45 -0.57 -14.29
CA ASP A 168 -10.48 -0.40 -12.84
C ASP A 168 -9.09 0.04 -12.36
N VAL A 169 -9.07 0.94 -11.38
CA VAL A 169 -7.85 1.44 -10.76
C VAL A 169 -8.07 1.50 -9.26
N LYS A 170 -7.17 0.87 -8.52
CA LYS A 170 -7.11 0.95 -7.06
C LYS A 170 -5.83 1.67 -6.68
N PHE A 171 -5.95 2.62 -5.76
CA PHE A 171 -4.84 3.43 -5.31
C PHE A 171 -4.47 3.12 -3.87
N HIS A 172 -3.21 3.36 -3.54
CA HIS A 172 -2.75 3.46 -2.17
C HIS A 172 -3.44 4.65 -1.46
N GLN A 173 -3.60 4.55 -0.14
CA GLN A 173 -4.21 5.60 0.71
C GLN A 173 -3.56 6.98 0.58
N CYS A 174 -2.32 7.04 0.08
CA CYS A 174 -1.60 8.28 -0.10
C CYS A 174 -2.11 9.14 -1.28
N VAL A 175 -2.90 8.55 -2.18
CA VAL A 175 -3.45 9.24 -3.36
C VAL A 175 -4.70 10.02 -2.99
N ARG A 176 -4.71 11.30 -3.41
CA ARG A 176 -5.87 12.19 -3.24
C ARG A 176 -6.93 11.85 -4.28
N LEU A 177 -7.82 10.90 -3.96
CA LEU A 177 -8.89 10.44 -4.85
C LEU A 177 -9.76 11.58 -5.40
N SER A 178 -10.06 12.60 -4.57
CA SER A 178 -10.83 13.77 -5.00
C SER A 178 -10.16 14.57 -6.12
N ARG A 179 -8.82 14.60 -6.20
CA ARG A 179 -8.14 15.22 -7.35
C ARG A 179 -8.23 14.33 -8.58
N PHE A 180 -8.00 13.03 -8.41
CA PHE A 180 -8.11 12.07 -9.51
C PHE A 180 -9.50 12.04 -10.14
N GLU A 181 -10.58 12.14 -9.37
CA GLU A 181 -11.95 12.21 -9.90
C GLU A 181 -12.20 13.47 -10.73
N ASN A 182 -11.59 14.61 -10.37
CA ASN A 182 -11.81 15.89 -11.04
C ASN A 182 -11.03 16.03 -12.35
N ASP A 183 -9.73 15.74 -12.33
CA ASP A 183 -8.84 16.03 -13.45
C ASP A 183 -7.94 14.85 -13.86
N ARG A 184 -8.19 13.66 -13.29
CA ARG A 184 -7.42 12.42 -13.53
C ARG A 184 -5.95 12.53 -13.13
N THR A 185 -5.59 13.51 -12.29
CA THR A 185 -4.23 13.66 -11.75
C THR A 185 -4.01 12.78 -10.52
N ILE A 186 -3.00 11.92 -10.58
CA ILE A 186 -2.58 11.10 -9.43
C ILE A 186 -1.64 11.94 -8.57
N SER A 187 -2.17 12.54 -7.51
CA SER A 187 -1.43 13.43 -6.59
C SER A 187 -1.31 12.79 -5.20
N PHE A 188 -0.10 12.68 -4.65
CA PHE A 188 0.14 11.95 -3.39
C PHE A 188 1.39 12.43 -2.64
N ILE A 189 1.42 12.18 -1.33
CA ILE A 189 2.66 12.23 -0.53
C ILE A 189 3.11 10.78 -0.33
N PRO A 190 4.20 10.30 -0.94
CA PRO A 190 4.57 8.90 -0.91
C PRO A 190 5.05 8.44 0.47
N PRO A 191 4.66 7.24 0.94
CA PRO A 191 5.41 6.54 1.98
C PRO A 191 6.90 6.46 1.65
N ASP A 192 7.74 6.37 2.68
CA ASP A 192 9.17 6.23 2.48
C ASP A 192 9.57 4.79 2.12
N GLY A 193 10.56 4.60 1.25
CA GLY A 193 11.01 3.28 0.81
C GLY A 193 10.06 2.64 -0.21
N GLU A 194 9.92 1.31 -0.16
CA GLU A 194 9.13 0.53 -1.12
C GLU A 194 7.64 0.47 -0.76
N PHE A 195 6.75 0.71 -1.72
CA PHE A 195 5.30 0.49 -1.60
C PHE A 195 4.63 0.35 -2.98
N GLU A 196 3.44 -0.23 -3.03
CA GLU A 196 2.60 -0.24 -4.23
C GLU A 196 1.75 1.04 -4.30
N LEU A 197 1.92 1.85 -5.34
CA LEU A 197 1.17 3.10 -5.52
C LEU A 197 -0.25 2.83 -6.03
N MET A 198 -0.37 1.96 -7.03
CA MET A 198 -1.64 1.64 -7.66
C MET A 198 -1.61 0.28 -8.35
N SER A 199 -2.77 -0.36 -8.40
CA SER A 199 -3.04 -1.51 -9.25
C SER A 199 -4.12 -1.14 -10.26
N TYR A 200 -3.99 -1.60 -11.49
CA TYR A 200 -4.96 -1.34 -12.55
C TYR A 200 -5.32 -2.62 -13.31
N ARG A 201 -6.50 -2.64 -13.90
CA ARG A 201 -6.96 -3.73 -14.77
C ARG A 201 -7.40 -3.16 -16.12
N LEU A 202 -7.01 -3.81 -17.20
CA LEU A 202 -7.56 -3.56 -18.53
C LEU A 202 -7.86 -4.88 -19.25
N ASN A 203 -8.92 -4.90 -20.04
CA ASN A 203 -9.17 -6.03 -20.94
C ASN A 203 -8.33 -5.88 -22.21
N THR A 204 -7.79 -7.00 -22.68
CA THR A 204 -7.04 -7.02 -23.94
C THR A 204 -7.85 -7.83 -24.95
N HIS A 205 -8.23 -7.22 -26.06
CA HIS A 205 -8.72 -7.99 -27.19
C HIS A 205 -7.49 -8.51 -27.95
N VAL A 206 -7.17 -9.80 -27.76
CA VAL A 206 -6.22 -10.50 -28.63
C VAL A 206 -7.00 -10.91 -29.86
N SER A 207 -6.92 -10.10 -30.91
CA SER A 207 -7.51 -10.34 -32.23
C SER A 207 -6.61 -11.20 -33.11
#